data_AF-A0A973AL18-F1
#
_entry.id   AF-A0A973AL18-F1
#
_cell.length_a   1.000
_cell.length_b   1.000
_cell.length_c   1.000
_cell.angle_alpha   90.00
_cell.angle_beta   90.00
_cell.angle_gamma   90.00
#
_symmetry.space_group_name_H-M   'P 1'
#
loop_
_entity.id
_entity.type
_entity.pdbx_description
1 polymer ?
#
loop_
_entity_poly.entity_id
_entity_poly.type
_entity_poly.pdbx_seq_one_letter_code
_entity_poly.pdbx_strand_id
1 'polypeptide(L)'
;MRCPVVVPVLLLTALAMASAAAEPDKITLDGLWFTCEYAHSQIPPSDDCKILDDDGFLVEGDFVWHMKVQNGDREGCRGDRSGNCFRRERRQLTAKKKKIGQAVRTAKGAVIDYLWCGQPYEISHGEHYSEVRPVAPLCPWTSKKTYYVARWDGQLTVVD
;
A
#
# COMPACT_ATOMS: atom_id res chain seq x y z
N MET A 1 47.39 35.11 -61.19
CA MET A 1 46.76 35.37 -59.88
C MET A 1 45.38 34.73 -59.86
N ARG A 2 45.23 33.55 -59.24
CA ARG A 2 43.93 32.94 -58.89
C ARG A 2 44.12 32.11 -57.62
N CYS A 3 43.64 32.61 -56.48
CA CYS A 3 43.19 31.78 -55.36
C CYS A 3 41.67 31.67 -55.48
N PRO A 4 41.09 30.50 -55.21
CA PRO A 4 40.26 30.44 -54.00
C PRO A 4 40.36 29.10 -53.24
N VAL A 5 40.58 29.18 -51.93
CA VAL A 5 39.59 28.99 -50.85
C VAL A 5 39.37 27.52 -50.51
N VAL A 6 40.08 27.07 -49.47
CA VAL A 6 39.79 25.82 -48.74
C VAL A 6 38.82 26.19 -47.62
N VAL A 7 37.59 25.67 -47.68
CA VAL A 7 36.60 25.82 -46.60
C VAL A 7 36.84 24.69 -45.59
N PRO A 8 37.14 24.97 -44.31
CA PRO A 8 37.24 23.91 -43.32
C PRO A 8 35.83 23.53 -42.89
N VAL A 9 35.41 22.30 -43.20
CA VAL A 9 34.17 21.72 -42.68
C VAL A 9 34.42 21.37 -41.20
N LEU A 10 33.91 22.20 -40.30
CA LEU A 10 33.89 21.91 -38.87
C LEU A 10 32.86 20.79 -38.61
N LEU A 11 33.31 19.57 -38.31
CA LEU A 11 32.44 18.52 -37.76
C LEU A 11 32.13 18.86 -36.29
N LEU A 12 30.92 19.33 -36.00
CA LEU A 12 30.38 19.34 -34.64
C LEU A 12 29.92 17.92 -34.27
N THR A 13 30.71 17.19 -33.50
CA THR A 13 30.25 16.00 -32.79
C THR A 13 29.44 16.42 -31.57
N ALA A 14 28.11 16.31 -31.64
CA ALA A 14 27.25 16.48 -30.49
C ALA A 14 27.45 15.31 -29.52
N LEU A 15 28.07 15.57 -28.37
CA LEU A 15 28.05 14.63 -27.23
C LEU A 15 26.63 14.61 -26.66
N ALA A 16 25.90 13.52 -26.91
CA ALA A 16 24.66 13.24 -26.19
C ALA A 16 25.00 12.90 -24.74
N MET A 17 24.81 13.87 -23.84
CA MET A 17 24.83 13.64 -22.39
C MET A 17 23.58 12.83 -22.03
N ALA A 18 23.71 11.51 -21.91
CA ALA A 18 22.66 10.67 -21.36
C ALA A 18 22.56 10.93 -19.85
N SER A 19 21.54 11.68 -19.44
CA SER A 19 21.20 11.81 -18.02
C SER A 19 20.44 10.55 -17.59
N ALA A 20 21.06 9.73 -16.73
CA ALA A 20 20.34 8.68 -16.03
C ALA A 20 19.46 9.35 -14.97
N ALA A 21 18.18 9.55 -15.28
CA ALA A 21 17.20 9.93 -14.27
C ALA A 21 17.14 8.80 -13.24
N ALA A 22 17.48 9.08 -11.99
CA ALA A 22 17.26 8.16 -10.89
C ALA A 22 15.76 7.86 -10.80
N GLU A 23 15.37 6.58 -10.84
CA GLU A 23 13.99 6.22 -10.57
C GLU A 23 13.65 6.63 -9.13
N PRO A 24 12.49 7.25 -8.88
CA PRO A 24 12.09 7.59 -7.52
C PRO A 24 12.01 6.31 -6.68
N ASP A 25 12.51 6.38 -5.44
CA ASP A 25 12.42 5.27 -4.50
C ASP A 25 10.96 4.80 -4.36
N LYS A 26 10.76 3.49 -4.48
CA LYS A 26 9.43 2.88 -4.34
C LYS A 26 9.03 2.89 -2.86
N ILE A 27 7.72 3.09 -2.60
CA ILE A 27 7.19 3.05 -1.24
C ILE A 27 7.41 1.67 -0.59
N THR A 28 7.68 1.65 0.71
CA THR A 28 7.83 0.40 1.48
C THR A 28 6.48 -0.06 2.03
N LEU A 29 6.02 -1.24 1.60
CA LEU A 29 4.71 -1.79 2.01
C LEU A 29 4.80 -3.13 2.74
N ASP A 30 5.95 -3.80 2.71
CA ASP A 30 6.11 -5.12 3.34
C ASP A 30 5.68 -5.10 4.80
N GLY A 31 4.91 -6.09 5.20
CA GLY A 31 4.44 -6.25 6.57
C GLY A 31 2.95 -6.54 6.67
N LEU A 32 2.52 -6.71 7.91
CA LEU A 32 1.15 -6.97 8.27
C LEU A 32 0.49 -5.66 8.71
N TRP A 33 -0.66 -5.37 8.11
CA TRP A 33 -1.42 -4.16 8.31
C TRP A 33 -2.87 -4.51 8.62
N PHE A 34 -3.46 -3.87 9.61
CA PHE A 34 -4.88 -4.03 9.93
C PHE A 34 -5.62 -2.72 9.80
N THR A 35 -6.90 -2.79 9.45
CA THR A 35 -7.73 -1.58 9.36
C THR A 35 -8.03 -1.04 10.76
N CYS A 36 -8.12 0.28 10.90
CA CYS A 36 -8.49 0.91 12.16
C CYS A 36 -10.00 0.72 12.43
N GLU A 37 -10.35 0.17 13.59
CA GLU A 37 -11.73 -0.27 13.93
C GLU A 37 -12.75 0.88 13.84
N TYR A 38 -12.35 2.06 14.34
CA TYR A 38 -13.23 3.24 14.40
C TYR A 38 -13.15 4.14 13.17
N ALA A 39 -12.46 3.70 12.10
CA ALA A 39 -12.47 4.42 10.84
C ALA A 39 -13.73 4.11 10.01
N HIS A 40 -14.22 5.11 9.27
CA HIS A 40 -15.29 4.94 8.28
C HIS A 40 -14.73 5.17 6.88
N SER A 41 -15.52 4.87 5.84
CA SER A 41 -15.01 4.80 4.47
C SER A 41 -14.27 6.03 3.96
N GLN A 42 -14.56 7.22 4.51
CA GLN A 42 -13.88 8.47 4.15
C GLN A 42 -13.54 9.30 5.39
N ILE A 43 -13.62 8.71 6.58
CA ILE A 43 -13.43 9.40 7.87
C ILE A 43 -12.35 8.67 8.64
N PRO A 44 -11.26 9.35 9.06
CA PRO A 44 -10.19 8.73 9.83
C PRO A 44 -10.71 8.17 11.16
N PRO A 45 -9.95 7.25 11.78
CA PRO A 45 -10.33 6.70 13.08
C PRO A 45 -10.33 7.79 14.17
N SER A 46 -11.32 7.76 15.05
CA SER A 46 -11.43 8.72 16.17
C SER A 46 -10.49 8.44 17.34
N ASP A 47 -9.82 7.29 17.35
CA ASP A 47 -9.00 6.79 18.45
C ASP A 47 -7.50 6.71 18.11
N ASP A 48 -7.08 7.35 17.01
CA ASP A 48 -5.71 7.26 16.47
C ASP A 48 -5.30 5.82 16.14
N CYS A 49 -6.24 4.96 15.75
CA CYS A 49 -5.96 3.57 15.39
C CYS A 49 -5.32 2.75 16.53
N LYS A 50 -5.77 2.99 17.77
CA LYS A 50 -5.40 2.19 18.96
C LYS A 50 -6.10 0.83 18.94
N ILE A 51 -7.31 0.78 18.40
CA ILE A 51 -8.07 -0.44 18.16
C ILE A 51 -8.06 -0.78 16.66
N LEU A 52 -7.66 -2.00 16.36
CA LEU A 52 -7.60 -2.55 15.01
C LEU A 52 -8.79 -3.49 14.78
N ASP A 53 -9.36 -3.45 13.58
CA ASP A 53 -10.37 -4.41 13.12
C ASP A 53 -9.69 -5.77 12.90
N ASP A 54 -10.48 -6.83 12.85
CA ASP A 54 -10.03 -8.20 12.57
C ASP A 54 -9.63 -8.40 11.09
N ASP A 55 -9.92 -7.41 10.23
CA ASP A 55 -9.61 -7.38 8.81
C ASP A 55 -8.31 -6.60 8.53
N GLY A 56 -7.47 -7.20 7.68
CA GLY A 56 -6.19 -6.61 7.30
C GLY A 56 -5.60 -7.23 6.05
N PHE A 57 -4.35 -6.88 5.79
CA PHE A 57 -3.57 -7.43 4.70
C PHE A 57 -2.12 -7.64 5.09
N LEU A 58 -1.54 -8.69 4.52
CA LEU A 58 -0.11 -8.96 4.56
C LEU A 58 0.46 -8.69 3.17
N VAL A 59 1.46 -7.82 3.09
CA VAL A 59 2.29 -7.63 1.91
C VAL A 59 3.61 -8.35 2.14
N GLU A 60 3.92 -9.30 1.28
CA GLU A 60 5.12 -10.14 1.37
C GLU A 60 5.72 -10.24 -0.03
N GLY A 61 6.79 -9.47 -0.26
CA GLY A 61 7.36 -9.29 -1.60
C GLY A 61 6.37 -8.57 -2.51
N ASP A 62 6.03 -9.21 -3.63
CA ASP A 62 5.12 -8.67 -4.64
C ASP A 62 3.68 -9.17 -4.47
N PHE A 63 3.33 -9.85 -3.38
CA PHE A 63 1.98 -10.39 -3.18
C PHE A 63 1.26 -9.77 -1.99
N VAL A 64 -0.04 -9.58 -2.17
CA VAL A 64 -0.99 -9.17 -1.12
C VAL A 64 -1.87 -10.35 -0.73
N TRP A 65 -2.01 -10.52 0.57
CA TRP A 65 -2.88 -11.51 1.18
C TRP A 65 -3.88 -10.80 2.08
N HIS A 66 -5.15 -11.18 1.99
CA HIS A 66 -6.16 -10.79 2.96
C HIS A 66 -5.94 -11.59 4.25
N MET A 67 -6.00 -10.89 5.37
CA MET A 67 -5.80 -11.45 6.71
C MET A 67 -7.08 -11.25 7.52
N LYS A 68 -7.58 -12.33 8.12
CA LYS A 68 -8.75 -12.30 9.01
C LYS A 68 -8.42 -12.89 10.37
N VAL A 69 -8.32 -12.06 11.39
CA VAL A 69 -8.08 -12.47 12.78
C VAL A 69 -9.26 -13.31 13.29
N GLN A 70 -8.94 -14.37 14.01
CA GLN A 70 -9.89 -15.34 14.57
C GLN A 70 -10.05 -15.21 16.09
N ASN A 71 -9.13 -14.52 16.75
CA ASN A 71 -9.06 -14.42 18.21
C ASN A 71 -9.09 -12.95 18.69
N GLY A 72 -10.00 -12.14 18.14
CA GLY A 72 -10.21 -10.75 18.56
C GLY A 72 -10.69 -10.61 20.01
N ASP A 73 -10.76 -9.37 20.47
CA ASP A 73 -11.25 -8.97 21.78
C ASP A 73 -12.77 -9.16 21.86
N ARG A 74 -13.26 -9.59 23.03
CA ARG A 74 -14.68 -9.94 23.22
C ARG A 74 -15.60 -8.72 23.26
N GLU A 75 -15.08 -7.55 23.59
CA GLU A 75 -15.85 -6.32 23.80
C GLU A 75 -15.04 -5.10 23.32
N GLY A 76 -15.72 -3.97 23.15
CA GLY A 76 -15.07 -2.70 22.82
C GLY A 76 -14.82 -2.49 21.32
N CYS A 77 -15.47 -3.26 20.45
CA CYS A 77 -15.48 -2.97 19.02
C CYS A 77 -16.61 -1.99 18.69
N ARG A 78 -16.50 -1.29 17.57
CA ARG A 78 -17.52 -0.38 17.07
C ARG A 78 -18.83 -1.14 16.82
N GLY A 79 -19.92 -0.55 17.29
CA GLY A 79 -21.27 -1.09 17.13
C GLY A 79 -21.51 -2.33 17.97
N ASP A 80 -20.85 -2.44 19.12
CA ASP A 80 -20.97 -3.54 20.09
C ASP A 80 -20.71 -4.93 19.48
N ARG A 81 -19.91 -4.97 18.41
CA ARG A 81 -19.42 -6.23 17.82
C ARG A 81 -18.49 -6.92 18.82
N SER A 82 -18.53 -8.25 18.83
CA SER A 82 -17.71 -9.09 19.71
C SER A 82 -16.77 -9.93 18.87
N GLY A 83 -15.47 -9.90 19.17
CA GLY A 83 -14.45 -10.71 18.50
C GLY A 83 -13.92 -10.12 17.19
N ASN A 84 -14.42 -8.95 16.77
CA ASN A 84 -14.09 -8.34 15.48
C ASN A 84 -12.99 -7.28 15.54
N CYS A 85 -12.39 -7.03 16.69
CA CYS A 85 -11.34 -6.04 16.83
C CYS A 85 -10.34 -6.48 17.87
N PHE A 86 -9.22 -5.78 18.00
CA PHE A 86 -8.24 -6.00 19.05
C PHE A 86 -7.39 -4.76 19.30
N ARG A 87 -6.86 -4.64 20.51
CA ARG A 87 -5.86 -3.59 20.83
C ARG A 87 -4.59 -3.77 20.01
N ARG A 88 -4.07 -2.67 19.46
CA ARG A 88 -2.85 -2.66 18.64
C ARG A 88 -1.63 -3.26 19.34
N GLU A 89 -1.52 -3.11 20.66
CA GLU A 89 -0.39 -3.59 21.44
C GLU A 89 -0.41 -5.10 21.67
N ARG A 90 -1.50 -5.78 21.28
CA ARG A 90 -1.63 -7.23 21.39
C ARG A 90 -0.50 -7.91 20.64
N ARG A 91 0.20 -8.81 21.33
CA ARG A 91 1.45 -9.41 20.82
C ARG A 91 1.25 -10.68 20.02
N GLN A 92 0.09 -11.33 20.13
CA GLN A 92 -0.17 -12.62 19.50
C GLN A 92 -1.57 -12.63 18.87
N LEU A 93 -1.62 -13.06 17.61
CA LEU A 93 -2.85 -13.20 16.84
C LEU A 93 -2.87 -14.53 16.10
N THR A 94 -4.07 -15.05 15.92
CA THR A 94 -4.36 -16.19 15.06
C THR A 94 -5.22 -15.68 13.91
N ALA A 95 -4.82 -15.92 12.67
CA ALA A 95 -5.56 -15.41 11.51
C ALA A 95 -5.64 -16.42 10.36
N LYS A 96 -6.70 -16.32 9.56
CA LYS A 96 -6.78 -16.94 8.24
C LYS A 96 -6.07 -16.05 7.21
N LYS A 97 -5.34 -16.65 6.28
CA LYS A 97 -4.62 -15.99 5.19
C LYS A 97 -5.23 -16.41 3.85
N LYS A 98 -5.68 -15.45 3.04
CA LYS A 98 -6.22 -15.70 1.69
C LYS A 98 -5.48 -14.87 0.66
N LYS A 99 -5.03 -15.49 -0.44
CA LYS A 99 -4.35 -14.75 -1.51
C LYS A 99 -5.31 -13.77 -2.18
N ILE A 100 -4.88 -12.52 -2.35
CA ILE A 100 -5.55 -11.56 -3.22
C ILE A 100 -4.84 -11.60 -4.57
N GLY A 101 -3.65 -11.02 -4.67
CA GLY A 101 -3.00 -10.80 -5.96
C GLY A 101 -1.64 -10.15 -5.83
N GLN A 102 -1.15 -9.55 -6.91
CA GLN A 102 0.16 -8.89 -6.94
C GLN A 102 0.04 -7.42 -6.53
N ALA A 103 1.08 -6.89 -5.87
CA ALA A 103 1.26 -5.48 -5.56
C ALA A 103 2.45 -4.93 -6.34
N VAL A 104 2.17 -4.12 -7.35
CA VAL A 104 3.19 -3.38 -8.08
C VAL A 104 3.42 -2.04 -7.39
N ARG A 105 4.56 -1.90 -6.70
CA ARG A 105 4.90 -0.68 -5.94
C ARG A 105 5.25 0.48 -6.86
N THR A 106 4.81 1.66 -6.45
CA THR A 106 5.07 2.95 -7.10
C THR A 106 5.68 3.92 -6.10
N ALA A 107 6.05 5.13 -6.55
CA ALA A 107 6.55 6.17 -5.65
C ALA A 107 5.49 6.67 -4.65
N LYS A 108 4.19 6.54 -4.94
CA LYS A 108 3.09 7.12 -4.14
C LYS A 108 2.14 6.09 -3.54
N GLY A 109 2.41 4.79 -3.70
CA GLY A 109 1.48 3.73 -3.34
C GLY A 109 1.73 2.46 -4.14
N ALA A 110 0.67 1.74 -4.50
CA ALA A 110 0.79 0.51 -5.29
C ALA A 110 -0.42 0.27 -6.20
N VAL A 111 -0.19 -0.47 -7.28
CA VAL A 111 -1.25 -1.07 -8.09
C VAL A 111 -1.47 -2.49 -7.61
N ILE A 112 -2.70 -2.81 -7.22
CA ILE A 112 -3.09 -4.16 -6.81
C ILE A 112 -3.78 -4.86 -7.96
N ASP A 113 -3.11 -5.87 -8.52
CA ASP A 113 -3.65 -6.70 -9.59
C ASP A 113 -4.45 -7.84 -8.97
N TYR A 114 -5.78 -7.74 -9.12
CA TYR A 114 -6.70 -8.76 -8.64
C TYR A 114 -7.78 -9.05 -9.68
N LEU A 115 -8.04 -10.34 -9.89
CA LEU A 115 -8.90 -10.80 -10.98
C LEU A 115 -8.39 -10.25 -12.33
N TRP A 116 -9.23 -9.58 -13.11
CA TRP A 116 -8.93 -9.05 -14.45
C TRP A 116 -8.70 -7.53 -14.48
N CYS A 117 -8.40 -6.90 -13.34
CA CYS A 117 -8.22 -5.45 -13.26
C CYS A 117 -7.16 -5.08 -12.22
N GLY A 118 -6.29 -4.12 -12.56
CA GLY A 118 -5.30 -3.54 -11.64
C GLY A 118 -5.82 -2.25 -11.04
N GLN A 119 -5.98 -2.20 -9.72
CA GLN A 119 -6.45 -1.00 -9.03
C GLN A 119 -5.27 -0.19 -8.48
N PRO A 120 -5.03 1.04 -8.96
CA PRO A 120 -4.08 1.95 -8.32
C PRO A 120 -4.61 2.46 -6.98
N TYR A 121 -3.74 2.46 -5.98
CA TYR A 121 -3.94 3.09 -4.68
C TYR A 121 -2.82 4.09 -4.40
N GLU A 122 -3.19 5.27 -3.91
CA GLU A 122 -2.28 6.20 -3.26
C GLU A 122 -2.21 5.88 -1.77
N ILE A 123 -1.00 5.97 -1.22
CA ILE A 123 -0.71 5.66 0.18
C ILE A 123 0.02 6.83 0.81
N SER A 124 -0.53 7.37 1.89
CA SER A 124 0.10 8.39 2.73
C SER A 124 0.34 7.84 4.13
N HIS A 125 1.53 8.05 4.66
CA HIS A 125 1.88 7.61 6.02
C HIS A 125 1.67 8.77 7.00
N GLY A 126 0.84 8.54 8.01
CA GLY A 126 0.72 9.41 9.18
C GLY A 126 1.48 8.85 10.39
N GLU A 127 1.41 9.55 11.51
CA GLU A 127 2.09 9.17 12.76
C GLU A 127 1.55 7.84 13.33
N HIS A 128 0.24 7.65 13.31
CA HIS A 128 -0.40 6.49 13.92
C HIS A 128 -0.97 5.49 12.91
N TYR A 129 -1.38 5.96 11.73
CA TYR A 129 -1.95 5.11 10.68
C TYR A 129 -1.52 5.63 9.31
N SER A 130 -1.66 4.79 8.29
CA SER A 130 -1.53 5.15 6.89
C SER A 130 -2.91 5.20 6.25
N GLU A 131 -3.11 6.10 5.29
CA GLU A 131 -4.29 6.14 4.46
C GLU A 131 -4.00 5.45 3.14
N VAL A 132 -4.91 4.60 2.68
CA VAL A 132 -4.83 3.88 1.42
C VAL A 132 -6.08 4.21 0.61
N ARG A 133 -5.92 5.05 -0.41
CA ARG A 133 -7.02 5.63 -1.18
C ARG A 133 -7.02 5.09 -2.60
N PRO A 134 -8.12 4.51 -3.09
CA PRO A 134 -8.20 4.07 -4.48
C PRO A 134 -8.24 5.29 -5.41
N VAL A 135 -7.47 5.24 -6.49
CA VAL A 135 -7.45 6.26 -7.53
C VAL A 135 -8.43 5.86 -8.63
N ALA A 136 -9.25 6.80 -9.10
CA ALA A 136 -10.21 6.55 -10.17
C ALA A 136 -9.52 6.40 -11.54
N PRO A 137 -10.06 5.59 -12.48
CA PRO A 137 -11.30 4.83 -12.38
C PRO A 137 -11.18 3.60 -11.47
N LEU A 138 -12.30 3.20 -10.84
CA LEU A 138 -12.33 2.05 -9.94
C LEU A 138 -12.57 0.73 -10.70
N CYS A 139 -11.80 -0.30 -10.36
CA CYS A 139 -12.11 -1.67 -10.78
C CYS A 139 -13.48 -2.11 -10.21
N PRO A 140 -14.23 -3.00 -10.89
CA PRO A 140 -15.55 -3.46 -10.42
C PRO A 140 -15.54 -4.09 -9.02
N TRP A 141 -14.42 -4.68 -8.62
CA TRP A 141 -14.23 -5.29 -7.30
C TRP A 141 -13.75 -4.29 -6.23
N THR A 142 -13.38 -3.06 -6.62
CA THR A 142 -12.91 -2.03 -5.69
C THR A 142 -14.06 -1.13 -5.27
N SER A 143 -14.28 -1.05 -3.95
CA SER A 143 -15.20 -0.07 -3.39
C SER A 143 -14.59 1.34 -3.35
N LYS A 144 -15.41 2.39 -3.40
CA LYS A 144 -14.99 3.79 -3.19
C LYS A 144 -14.75 4.06 -1.69
N LYS A 145 -13.76 3.37 -1.12
CA LYS A 145 -13.40 3.40 0.30
C LYS A 145 -11.93 3.76 0.45
N THR A 146 -11.65 4.73 1.31
CA THR A 146 -10.31 4.97 1.87
C THR A 146 -10.13 4.03 3.06
N TYR A 147 -9.06 3.27 3.06
CA TYR A 147 -8.70 2.41 4.18
C TYR A 147 -7.71 3.16 5.06
N TYR A 148 -7.97 3.16 6.36
CA TYR A 148 -7.03 3.64 7.36
C TYR A 148 -6.46 2.41 8.04
N VAL A 149 -5.13 2.27 7.98
CA VAL A 149 -4.45 1.04 8.39
C VAL A 149 -3.26 1.32 9.26
N ALA A 150 -3.00 0.43 10.19
CA ALA A 150 -1.79 0.46 11.01
C ALA A 150 -0.98 -0.81 10.81
N ARG A 151 0.34 -0.63 10.76
CA ARG A 151 1.28 -1.74 10.81
C ARG A 151 1.20 -2.42 12.17
N TRP A 152 1.28 -3.74 12.15
CA TRP A 152 1.32 -4.60 13.34
C TRP A 152 2.51 -5.55 13.24
N ASP A 153 3.35 -5.56 14.28
CA ASP A 153 4.65 -6.26 14.29
C ASP A 153 4.71 -7.35 15.38
N GLY A 154 3.57 -7.92 15.76
CA GLY A 154 3.51 -9.03 16.71
C GLY A 154 3.72 -10.41 16.07
N GLN A 155 3.48 -11.45 16.87
CA GLN A 155 3.60 -12.85 16.45
C GLN A 155 2.29 -13.35 15.87
N LEU A 156 2.31 -13.71 14.58
CA LEU A 156 1.15 -14.25 13.89
C LEU A 156 1.22 -15.78 13.77
N THR A 157 0.15 -16.46 14.15
CA THR A 157 -0.12 -17.85 13.79
C THR A 157 -1.15 -17.89 12.67
N VAL A 158 -0.79 -18.44 11.52
CA VAL A 158 -1.73 -18.65 10.41
C VAL A 158 -2.44 -19.98 10.58
N VAL A 159 -3.77 -19.96 10.42
CA VAL A 159 -4.63 -21.16 10.46
C VAL A 159 -5.46 -21.27 9.18
N ASP A 160 -5.91 -22.48 8.89
CA ASP A 160 -6.74 -22.81 7.72
C ASP A 160 -8.22 -22.42 7.92
#